data_AF-A0A520RBD8-F1
#
_entry.id   AF-A0A520RBD8-F1
#
_cell.length_a   1.000
_cell.length_b   1.000
_cell.length_c   1.000
_cell.angle_alpha   90.00
_cell.angle_beta   90.00
_cell.angle_gamma   90.00
#
_symmetry.space_group_name_H-M   'P 1'
#
loop_
_entity.id
_entity.type
_entity.pdbx_description
1 polymer ?
#
loop_
_entity_poly.entity_id
_entity_poly.type
_entity_poly.pdbx_seq_one_letter_code
_entity_poly.pdbx_strand_id
1 'polypeptide(L)'
;MSMTVRRRLISSIILLTGAVALSGCAGLGKALGDGKNPPDEFAIATKAPLVVPPDYSLTPPRPGEARPQEMSASDRARQVLLGDTSAAPPSIGEQVLLQRSGALASDSNIRALLAVENGGRAEKDAGLANQLMFWEFFGDDVDDTQAPLRVDNPEEWLEARQRAIEAVIGEEDQVEIKKDKALGLPGVF
;
A
#
# COMPACT_ATOMS: atom_id res chain seq x y z
N MET A 1 -40.64 -34.83 30.59
CA MET A 1 -40.28 -33.39 30.69
C MET A 1 -40.92 -32.66 29.52
N SER A 2 -41.96 -31.85 29.77
CA SER A 2 -42.91 -31.34 28.76
C SER A 2 -42.25 -30.52 27.64
N MET A 3 -42.69 -30.71 26.39
CA MET A 3 -42.21 -30.02 25.18
C MET A 3 -42.23 -28.48 25.30
N THR A 4 -43.14 -27.94 26.12
CA THR A 4 -43.25 -26.50 26.37
C THR A 4 -42.08 -25.93 27.17
N VAL A 5 -41.50 -26.73 28.08
CA VAL A 5 -40.34 -26.32 28.90
C VAL A 5 -39.06 -26.29 28.05
N ARG A 6 -38.89 -27.28 27.17
CA ARG A 6 -37.74 -27.32 26.24
C ARG A 6 -37.77 -26.15 25.25
N ARG A 7 -38.94 -25.81 24.70
CA ARG A 7 -39.10 -24.69 23.77
C ARG A 7 -38.84 -23.32 24.43
N ARG A 8 -39.23 -23.16 25.70
CA ARG A 8 -38.92 -21.94 26.48
C ARG A 8 -37.43 -21.82 26.78
N LEU A 9 -36.77 -22.90 27.18
CA LEU A 9 -35.32 -22.91 27.42
C LEU A 9 -34.51 -22.57 26.15
N ILE A 10 -34.88 -23.14 25.00
CA ILE A 10 -34.21 -22.86 23.72
C ILE A 10 -34.39 -21.39 23.32
N SER A 11 -35.60 -20.83 23.47
CA SER A 11 -35.86 -19.42 23.17
C SER A 11 -35.05 -18.46 24.06
N SER A 12 -34.91 -18.78 25.36
CA SER A 12 -34.11 -17.97 26.28
C SER A 12 -32.62 -18.02 25.97
N ILE A 13 -32.10 -19.18 25.56
CA ILE A 13 -30.70 -19.34 25.16
C ILE A 13 -30.42 -18.50 23.91
N ILE A 14 -31.27 -18.61 22.87
CA ILE A 14 -31.11 -17.84 21.62
C ILE A 14 -31.09 -16.33 21.90
N LEU A 15 -32.03 -15.85 22.73
CA LEU A 15 -32.10 -14.43 23.10
C LEU A 15 -30.84 -13.96 23.82
N LEU A 16 -30.29 -14.79 24.72
CA LEU A 16 -29.08 -14.47 25.48
C LEU A 16 -27.84 -14.43 24.57
N THR A 17 -27.68 -15.40 23.65
CA THR A 17 -26.58 -15.38 22.66
C THR A 17 -26.69 -14.19 21.71
N GLY A 18 -27.90 -13.81 21.28
CA GLY A 18 -28.11 -12.63 20.45
C GLY A 18 -27.67 -11.35 21.15
N ALA A 19 -28.02 -11.19 22.42
CA ALA A 19 -27.63 -10.01 23.20
C ALA A 19 -26.10 -9.88 23.37
N VAL A 20 -25.39 -11.00 23.55
CA VAL A 20 -23.91 -11.03 23.65
C VAL A 20 -23.25 -10.79 22.29
N ALA A 21 -23.84 -11.27 21.19
CA ALA A 21 -23.29 -11.02 19.85
C ALA A 21 -23.39 -9.52 19.45
N LEU A 22 -24.49 -8.84 19.80
CA LEU A 22 -24.67 -7.43 19.48
C LEU A 22 -23.78 -6.49 20.33
N SER A 23 -23.41 -6.87 21.55
CA SER A 23 -22.51 -6.04 22.39
C SER A 23 -21.07 -5.99 21.87
N GLY A 24 -20.64 -6.95 21.05
CA GLY A 24 -19.34 -6.96 20.39
C GLY A 24 -19.20 -5.94 19.25
N CYS A 25 -20.31 -5.55 18.61
CA CYS A 25 -20.29 -4.62 17.46
C CYS A 25 -20.18 -3.14 17.88
N ALA A 26 -20.43 -2.80 19.15
CA ALA A 26 -20.42 -1.41 19.61
C ALA A 26 -19.04 -0.73 19.54
N GLY A 27 -17.94 -1.50 19.51
CA GLY A 27 -16.57 -0.98 19.40
C GLY A 27 -16.02 -0.94 17.97
N LEU A 28 -16.71 -1.55 17.00
CA LEU A 28 -16.17 -1.75 15.65
C LEU A 28 -16.08 -0.42 14.88
N GLY A 29 -17.06 0.47 15.04
CA GLY A 29 -17.03 1.81 14.45
C GLY A 29 -15.77 2.58 14.83
N LYS A 30 -15.37 2.55 16.11
CA LYS A 30 -14.18 3.26 16.60
C LYS A 30 -12.87 2.70 16.02
N ALA A 31 -12.81 1.38 15.80
CA ALA A 31 -11.68 0.72 15.13
C ALA A 31 -11.66 0.98 13.61
N LEU A 32 -12.84 1.18 13.01
CA LEU A 32 -13.04 1.55 11.60
C LEU A 32 -12.90 3.07 11.34
N GLY A 33 -12.55 3.86 12.36
CA GLY A 33 -12.34 5.30 12.22
C GLY A 33 -13.61 6.16 12.37
N ASP A 34 -14.73 5.59 12.82
CA ASP A 34 -15.92 6.32 13.22
C ASP A 34 -15.67 7.03 14.56
N GLY A 35 -15.06 8.20 14.45
CA GLY A 35 -14.67 9.06 15.55
C GLY A 35 -13.85 10.24 15.08
N LYS A 36 -14.09 11.41 15.67
CA LYS A 36 -13.26 12.60 15.45
C LYS A 36 -11.91 12.36 16.12
N ASN A 37 -10.90 11.97 15.34
CA ASN A 37 -9.49 12.02 15.71
C ASN A 37 -8.88 13.28 15.07
N PRO A 38 -9.02 14.47 15.69
CA PRO A 38 -8.31 15.64 15.19
C PRO A 38 -6.79 15.33 15.21
N PRO A 39 -6.05 15.72 14.15
CA PRO A 39 -4.59 15.62 14.17
C PRO A 39 -4.06 16.43 15.35
N ASP A 40 -3.13 15.85 16.11
CA ASP A 40 -2.54 16.48 17.29
C ASP A 40 -1.89 17.83 16.91
N GLU A 41 -2.58 18.93 17.23
CA GLU A 41 -2.11 20.29 16.94
C GLU A 41 -0.87 20.70 17.76
N PHE A 42 -0.44 19.86 18.71
CA PHE A 42 0.79 20.04 19.49
C PHE A 42 1.92 19.10 19.07
N ALA A 43 1.77 18.35 17.97
CA ALA A 43 2.84 17.58 17.36
C ALA A 43 3.89 18.53 16.72
N ILE A 44 4.77 19.08 17.54
CA ILE A 44 5.86 19.96 17.11
C ILE A 44 6.92 19.11 16.42
N ALA A 45 7.05 19.25 15.10
CA ALA A 45 8.18 18.72 14.36
C ALA A 45 9.47 19.45 14.79
N THR A 46 10.34 18.75 15.52
CA THR A 46 11.62 19.31 15.98
C THR A 46 12.54 19.53 14.78
N LYS A 47 13.00 20.77 14.57
CA LYS A 47 14.11 21.05 13.65
C LYS A 47 15.42 20.69 14.33
N ALA A 48 16.39 20.20 13.56
CA ALA A 48 17.75 19.99 14.02
C ALA A 48 18.35 21.32 14.55
N PRO A 49 19.09 21.30 15.67
CA PRO A 49 19.69 22.50 16.23
C PRO A 49 20.69 23.11 15.26
N LEU A 50 20.68 24.45 15.13
CA LEU A 50 21.67 25.17 14.33
C LEU A 50 23.00 25.21 15.09
N VAL A 51 23.95 24.36 14.72
CA VAL A 51 25.34 24.47 15.18
C VAL A 51 26.07 25.38 14.19
N VAL A 52 26.67 26.46 14.70
CA VAL A 52 27.54 27.34 13.92
C VAL A 52 28.90 26.66 13.80
N PRO A 53 29.34 26.25 12.60
CA PRO A 53 30.68 25.68 12.43
C PRO A 53 31.76 26.75 12.72
N PRO A 54 32.92 26.37 13.28
CA PRO A 54 34.00 27.30 13.60
C PRO A 54 34.69 27.91 12.37
N ASP A 55 34.43 27.38 11.16
CA ASP A 55 34.96 27.90 9.90
C ASP A 55 33.84 28.52 9.03
N TYR A 56 33.97 29.83 8.79
CA TYR A 56 33.08 30.67 7.98
C TYR A 56 33.38 30.61 6.46
N SER A 57 34.12 29.60 5.99
CA SER A 57 34.63 29.55 4.60
C SER A 57 33.71 28.83 3.60
N LEU A 58 32.49 28.46 4.00
CA LEU A 58 31.54 27.82 3.09
C LEU A 58 30.72 28.88 2.34
N THR A 59 30.76 28.81 1.01
CA THR A 59 29.85 29.57 0.14
C THR A 59 28.41 29.32 0.59
N PRO A 60 27.62 30.37 0.91
CA PRO A 60 26.22 30.19 1.28
C PRO A 60 25.50 29.35 0.22
N PRO A 61 24.80 28.26 0.60
CA PRO A 61 24.02 27.49 -0.35
C PRO A 61 23.01 28.43 -1.01
N ARG A 62 22.84 28.32 -2.32
CA ARG A 62 21.94 29.21 -3.06
C ARG A 62 20.52 29.05 -2.50
N PRO A 63 19.74 30.13 -2.38
CA PRO A 63 18.33 30.04 -2.00
C PRO A 63 17.60 29.03 -2.89
N GLY A 64 17.09 27.94 -2.30
CA GLY A 64 16.38 26.87 -3.01
C GLY A 64 17.16 25.56 -3.18
N GLU A 65 18.46 25.51 -2.89
CA GLU A 65 19.24 24.26 -2.89
C GLU A 65 18.86 23.40 -1.65
N ALA A 66 18.79 22.08 -1.82
CA ALA A 66 18.52 21.15 -0.72
C ALA A 66 19.60 21.32 0.37
N ARG A 67 19.18 21.69 1.57
CA ARG A 67 20.08 21.86 2.71
C ARG A 67 20.58 20.49 3.14
N PRO A 68 21.90 20.21 3.14
CA PRO A 68 22.43 18.92 3.55
C PRO A 68 22.08 18.54 5.00
N GLN A 69 21.75 19.53 5.82
CA GLN A 69 21.39 19.39 7.23
C GLN A 69 19.90 19.06 7.44
N GLU A 70 19.05 19.26 6.43
CA GLU A 70 17.61 18.97 6.52
C GLU A 70 17.34 17.59 5.90
N MET A 71 17.02 16.61 6.74
CA MET A 71 16.54 15.31 6.27
C MET A 71 15.32 15.50 5.36
N SER A 72 15.28 14.80 4.23
CA SER A 72 14.13 14.85 3.34
C SER A 72 12.87 14.34 4.05
N ALA A 73 11.69 14.73 3.57
CA ALA A 73 10.42 14.26 4.13
C ALA A 73 10.32 12.72 4.08
N SER A 74 10.79 12.12 2.99
CA SER A 74 10.84 10.66 2.81
C SER A 74 11.78 9.99 3.80
N ASP A 75 12.97 10.57 4.05
CA ASP A 75 13.93 10.03 5.00
C ASP A 75 13.40 10.13 6.45
N ARG A 76 12.74 11.24 6.78
CA ARG A 76 12.09 11.41 8.09
C ARG A 76 10.96 10.39 8.30
N ALA A 77 10.11 10.19 7.30
CA ALA A 77 9.05 9.18 7.37
C ALA A 77 9.64 7.78 7.54
N ARG A 78 10.71 7.47 6.81
CA ARG A 78 11.42 6.18 6.93
C ARG A 78 12.00 5.98 8.33
N GLN A 79 12.59 7.01 8.93
CA GLN A 79 13.12 6.96 10.30
C GLN A 79 12.01 6.74 11.35
N VAL A 80 10.84 7.34 11.15
CA VAL A 80 9.68 7.11 12.05
C VAL A 80 9.16 5.68 11.93
N LEU A 81 9.09 5.14 10.72
CA LEU A 81 8.53 3.80 10.47
C LEU A 81 9.49 2.66 10.81
N LEU A 82 10.78 2.81 10.48
CA LEU A 82 11.79 1.76 10.61
C LEU A 82 12.73 1.98 11.80
N GLY A 83 12.63 3.12 12.48
CA GLY A 83 13.58 3.54 13.49
C GLY A 83 14.86 4.14 12.90
N ASP A 84 15.76 4.55 13.77
CA ASP A 84 17.05 5.11 13.38
C ASP A 84 17.96 4.01 12.79
N THR A 85 18.36 4.15 11.53
CA THR A 85 19.31 3.23 10.89
C THR A 85 20.72 3.30 11.47
N SER A 86 21.02 4.36 12.24
CA SER A 86 22.26 4.50 13.01
C SER A 86 22.17 3.91 14.42
N ALA A 87 21.08 3.19 14.75
CA ALA A 87 20.95 2.54 16.04
C ALA A 87 22.07 1.53 16.31
N ALA A 88 22.37 1.32 17.60
CA ALA A 88 23.40 0.40 18.05
C ALA A 88 23.25 -0.99 17.40
N PRO A 89 24.37 -1.71 17.16
CA PRO A 89 24.33 -3.04 16.56
C PRO A 89 23.37 -3.96 17.32
N PRO A 90 22.59 -4.81 16.63
CA PRO A 90 21.64 -5.70 17.28
C PRO A 90 22.35 -6.59 18.31
N SER A 91 21.70 -6.77 19.46
CA SER A 91 22.20 -7.61 20.55
C SER A 91 22.35 -9.07 20.10
N ILE A 92 23.17 -9.86 20.81
CA ILE A 92 23.36 -11.28 20.50
C ILE A 92 22.01 -12.04 20.48
N GLY A 93 21.09 -11.70 21.40
CA GLY A 93 19.75 -12.30 21.44
C GLY A 93 18.91 -11.98 20.20
N GLU A 94 18.96 -10.74 19.71
CA GLU A 94 18.29 -10.33 18.47
C GLU A 94 18.89 -11.01 17.25
N GLN A 95 20.22 -11.17 17.19
CA GLN A 95 20.88 -11.88 16.10
C GLN A 95 20.44 -13.34 16.03
N VAL A 96 20.31 -14.02 17.17
CA VAL A 96 19.79 -15.41 17.22
C VAL A 96 18.33 -15.47 16.78
N LEU A 97 17.50 -14.50 17.17
CA LEU A 97 16.12 -14.40 16.70
C LEU A 97 16.03 -14.18 15.19
N LEU A 98 16.84 -13.27 14.64
CA LEU A 98 16.91 -12.99 13.20
C LEU A 98 17.40 -14.20 12.39
N GLN A 99 18.37 -14.94 12.94
CA GLN A 99 18.85 -16.17 12.32
C GLN A 99 17.76 -17.25 12.34
N ARG A 100 17.04 -17.40 13.46
CA ARG A 100 15.97 -18.39 13.59
C ARG A 100 14.71 -18.04 12.80
N SER A 101 14.42 -16.75 12.61
CA SER A 101 13.32 -16.27 11.77
C SER A 101 13.63 -16.31 10.27
N GLY A 102 14.89 -16.60 9.90
CA GLY A 102 15.33 -16.61 8.50
C GLY A 102 15.46 -15.22 7.88
N ALA A 103 15.36 -14.15 8.67
CA ALA A 103 15.40 -12.78 8.18
C ALA A 103 16.71 -12.42 7.46
N LEU A 104 17.83 -13.07 7.82
CA LEU A 104 19.15 -12.85 7.21
C LEU A 104 19.27 -13.39 5.78
N ALA A 105 18.38 -14.30 5.36
CA ALA A 105 18.37 -14.89 4.03
C ALA A 105 17.40 -14.17 3.06
N SER A 106 16.77 -13.07 3.49
CA SER A 106 15.82 -12.33 2.65
C SER A 106 16.55 -11.63 1.51
N ASP A 107 16.08 -11.82 0.29
CA ASP A 107 16.53 -11.04 -0.86
C ASP A 107 16.07 -9.57 -0.71
N SER A 108 17.03 -8.64 -0.73
CA SER A 108 16.74 -7.20 -0.70
C SER A 108 15.90 -6.72 -1.89
N ASN A 109 15.98 -7.42 -3.02
CA ASN A 109 15.26 -7.10 -4.25
C ASN A 109 13.89 -7.77 -4.33
N ILE A 110 13.44 -8.50 -3.30
CA ILE A 110 12.17 -9.23 -3.34
C ILE A 110 10.99 -8.33 -3.67
N ARG A 111 11.01 -7.05 -3.27
CA ARG A 111 9.96 -6.08 -3.62
C ARG A 111 9.95 -5.72 -5.10
N ALA A 112 11.14 -5.58 -5.70
CA ALA A 112 11.26 -5.32 -7.13
C ALA A 112 10.86 -6.56 -7.94
N LEU A 113 11.29 -7.75 -7.51
CA LEU A 113 10.89 -9.02 -8.11
C LEU A 113 9.38 -9.20 -8.02
N LEU A 114 8.78 -9.02 -6.84
CA LEU A 114 7.33 -9.05 -6.66
C LEU A 114 6.61 -8.00 -7.49
N ALA A 115 7.20 -6.81 -7.70
CA ALA A 115 6.60 -5.80 -8.56
C ALA A 115 6.64 -6.20 -10.04
N VAL A 116 7.69 -6.90 -10.48
CA VAL A 116 7.76 -7.48 -11.84
C VAL A 116 6.77 -8.64 -11.97
N GLU A 117 6.75 -9.56 -11.00
CA GLU A 117 5.85 -10.73 -10.98
C GLU A 117 4.37 -10.34 -10.83
N ASN A 118 4.08 -9.30 -10.04
CA ASN A 118 2.74 -8.76 -9.85
C ASN A 118 2.40 -7.64 -10.83
N GLY A 119 3.35 -7.12 -11.60
CA GLY A 119 3.11 -6.05 -12.57
C GLY A 119 2.05 -6.44 -13.61
N GLY A 120 1.94 -7.73 -13.93
CA GLY A 120 0.85 -8.27 -14.75
C GLY A 120 -0.41 -8.70 -13.97
N ARG A 121 -0.35 -8.84 -12.64
CA ARG A 121 -1.50 -9.19 -11.76
C ARG A 121 -2.15 -7.97 -11.09
N ALA A 122 -1.50 -6.81 -11.17
CA ALA A 122 -2.01 -5.53 -10.68
C ALA A 122 -3.06 -4.91 -11.62
N GLU A 123 -3.30 -5.50 -12.80
CA GLU A 123 -4.60 -5.42 -13.47
C GLU A 123 -5.61 -6.16 -12.56
N LYS A 124 -5.99 -5.50 -11.46
CA LYS A 124 -7.24 -5.82 -10.78
C LYS A 124 -8.28 -5.79 -11.88
N ASP A 125 -8.92 -6.92 -12.08
CA ASP A 125 -9.98 -7.11 -13.06
C ASP A 125 -10.84 -5.85 -13.06
N ALA A 126 -10.67 -4.99 -14.07
CA ALA A 126 -11.21 -3.63 -14.03
C ALA A 126 -12.73 -3.70 -13.88
N GLY A 127 -13.33 -4.80 -14.36
CA GLY A 127 -14.70 -5.19 -14.10
C GLY A 127 -15.01 -5.33 -12.60
N LEU A 128 -14.31 -6.18 -11.84
CA LEU A 128 -14.61 -6.38 -10.41
C LEU A 128 -14.29 -5.14 -9.56
N ALA A 129 -13.16 -4.49 -9.82
CA ALA A 129 -12.77 -3.29 -9.09
C ALA A 129 -13.71 -2.11 -9.41
N ASN A 130 -14.07 -1.89 -10.68
CA ASN A 130 -15.10 -0.90 -11.03
C ASN A 130 -16.46 -1.30 -10.48
N GLN A 131 -16.85 -2.57 -10.52
CA GLN A 131 -18.16 -3.01 -10.00
C GLN A 131 -18.27 -2.78 -8.49
N LEU A 132 -17.18 -2.90 -7.75
CA LEU A 132 -17.14 -2.58 -6.32
C LEU A 132 -17.10 -1.06 -6.04
N MET A 133 -16.40 -0.27 -6.87
CA MET A 133 -16.32 1.19 -6.69
C MET A 133 -17.52 1.96 -7.24
N PHE A 134 -18.11 1.47 -8.33
CA PHE A 134 -19.25 2.00 -9.09
C PHE A 134 -20.43 1.02 -9.04
N TRP A 135 -20.72 0.48 -7.86
CA TRP A 135 -21.77 -0.50 -7.59
C TRP A 135 -23.22 -0.04 -7.82
N GLU A 136 -23.43 1.15 -8.38
CA GLU A 136 -24.77 1.72 -8.58
C GLU A 136 -25.30 1.27 -9.95
N PHE A 137 -26.29 0.37 -9.92
CA PHE A 137 -26.86 -0.24 -11.12
C PHE A 137 -27.99 0.63 -11.69
N PHE A 138 -27.91 0.98 -12.98
CA PHE A 138 -29.02 1.59 -13.72
C PHE A 138 -29.60 0.56 -14.69
N GLY A 139 -30.53 -0.29 -14.21
CA GLY A 139 -31.05 -1.42 -14.97
C GLY A 139 -30.24 -2.70 -14.72
N ASP A 140 -29.99 -3.50 -15.76
CA ASP A 140 -29.20 -4.75 -15.69
C ASP A 140 -27.68 -4.53 -15.89
N ASP A 141 -27.25 -3.30 -16.23
CA ASP A 141 -25.85 -2.96 -16.51
C ASP A 141 -25.27 -1.97 -15.49
N VAL A 142 -23.95 -2.07 -15.28
CA VAL A 142 -23.16 -1.14 -14.44
C VAL A 142 -22.80 0.09 -15.29
N ASP A 143 -23.19 1.29 -14.84
CA ASP A 143 -22.79 2.54 -15.50
C ASP A 143 -21.36 2.91 -15.08
N ASP A 144 -20.40 2.61 -15.96
CA ASP A 144 -18.97 2.90 -15.78
C ASP A 144 -18.50 4.14 -16.55
N THR A 145 -19.42 5.02 -17.00
CA THR A 145 -19.10 6.21 -17.82
C THR A 145 -18.16 7.20 -17.14
N GLN A 146 -18.10 7.19 -15.81
CA GLN A 146 -17.19 8.03 -15.01
C GLN A 146 -15.92 7.29 -14.57
N ALA A 147 -15.70 6.05 -15.00
CA ALA A 147 -14.52 5.29 -14.62
C ALA A 147 -13.25 5.87 -15.27
N PRO A 148 -12.21 6.22 -14.49
CA PRO A 148 -10.96 6.79 -15.03
C PRO A 148 -10.21 5.87 -15.99
N LEU A 149 -10.47 4.56 -15.96
CA LEU A 149 -9.82 3.52 -16.76
C LEU A 149 -10.86 2.61 -17.43
N ARG A 150 -11.72 3.18 -18.29
CA ARG A 150 -12.69 2.41 -19.06
C ARG A 150 -12.02 1.68 -20.22
N VAL A 151 -12.29 0.38 -20.36
CA VAL A 151 -11.85 -0.41 -21.52
C VAL A 151 -13.10 -0.80 -22.32
N ASP A 152 -13.29 -0.13 -23.45
CA ASP A 152 -14.50 -0.25 -24.27
C ASP A 152 -14.63 -1.62 -24.94
N ASN A 153 -13.50 -2.22 -25.36
CA ASN A 153 -13.44 -3.58 -25.89
C ASN A 153 -12.23 -4.33 -25.27
N PRO A 154 -12.47 -5.29 -24.36
CA PRO A 154 -11.41 -6.04 -23.71
C PRO A 154 -10.52 -6.85 -24.67
N GLU A 155 -11.09 -7.44 -25.72
CA GLU A 155 -10.35 -8.30 -26.65
C GLU A 155 -9.38 -7.48 -27.50
N GLU A 156 -9.84 -6.38 -28.09
CA GLU A 156 -8.99 -5.47 -28.88
C GLU A 156 -7.87 -4.86 -28.04
N TRP A 157 -8.16 -4.53 -26.78
CA TRP A 157 -7.17 -4.00 -25.84
C TRP A 157 -6.08 -5.03 -25.52
N LEU A 158 -6.46 -6.30 -25.28
CA LEU A 158 -5.53 -7.40 -25.04
C LEU A 158 -4.64 -7.67 -26.26
N GLU A 159 -5.21 -7.70 -27.46
CA GLU A 159 -4.46 -7.90 -28.70
C GLU A 159 -3.47 -6.75 -28.98
N ALA A 160 -3.87 -5.50 -28.75
CA ALA A 160 -3.00 -4.34 -28.89
C ALA A 160 -1.82 -4.40 -27.90
N ARG A 161 -2.09 -4.85 -26.68
CA ARG A 161 -1.07 -5.00 -25.64
C ARG A 161 -0.14 -6.18 -25.89
N GLN A 162 -0.66 -7.32 -26.36
CA GLN A 162 0.14 -8.47 -26.73
C GLN A 162 1.12 -8.11 -27.86
N ARG A 163 0.64 -7.38 -28.88
CA ARG A 163 1.52 -6.82 -29.93
C ARG A 163 2.59 -5.88 -29.39
N ALA A 164 2.25 -5.04 -28.41
CA ALA A 164 3.21 -4.13 -27.78
C ALA A 164 4.26 -4.89 -26.95
N ILE A 165 3.86 -5.96 -26.25
CA ILE A 165 4.77 -6.84 -25.52
C ILE A 165 5.70 -7.53 -26.50
N GLU A 166 5.17 -8.22 -27.51
CA GLU A 166 5.93 -8.93 -28.55
C GLU A 166 6.92 -8.00 -29.28
N ALA A 167 6.52 -6.76 -29.56
CA ALA A 167 7.41 -5.75 -30.16
C ALA A 167 8.61 -5.40 -29.27
N VAL A 168 8.47 -5.50 -27.94
CA VAL A 168 9.54 -5.19 -26.97
C VAL A 168 10.39 -6.43 -26.65
N ILE A 169 9.79 -7.62 -26.54
CA ILE A 169 10.49 -8.84 -26.14
C ILE A 169 11.12 -9.60 -27.32
N GLY A 170 10.61 -9.42 -28.54
CA GLY A 170 10.96 -10.24 -29.70
C GLY A 170 10.16 -11.55 -29.75
N GLU A 171 9.92 -12.07 -30.95
CA GLU A 171 9.06 -13.24 -31.20
C GLU A 171 9.75 -14.59 -30.89
N GLU A 172 11.07 -14.60 -30.72
CA GLU A 172 11.89 -15.78 -30.43
C GLU A 172 12.83 -15.56 -29.25
N ASP A 173 13.34 -16.66 -28.68
CA ASP A 173 14.14 -16.87 -27.45
C ASP A 173 15.41 -15.98 -27.25
N GLN A 174 15.62 -14.97 -28.11
CA GLN A 174 16.66 -13.96 -28.00
C GLN A 174 16.02 -12.57 -27.83
N VAL A 175 16.05 -12.07 -26.59
CA VAL A 175 15.58 -10.72 -26.25
C VAL A 175 16.55 -9.68 -26.81
N GLU A 176 16.21 -9.11 -27.97
CA GLU A 176 16.96 -8.00 -28.58
C GLU A 176 16.25 -6.67 -28.29
N ILE A 177 16.68 -5.94 -27.26
CA ILE A 177 16.06 -4.66 -26.87
C ILE A 177 16.38 -3.59 -27.90
N LYS A 178 15.44 -3.31 -28.80
CA LYS A 178 15.52 -2.21 -29.77
C LYS A 178 15.04 -0.91 -29.13
N LYS A 179 15.88 0.13 -29.12
CA LYS A 179 15.50 1.46 -28.64
C LYS A 179 14.59 2.13 -29.67
N ASP A 180 13.28 2.13 -29.42
CA ASP A 180 12.34 2.87 -30.24
C ASP A 180 11.67 4.03 -29.47
N LYS A 181 11.27 5.08 -30.18
CA LYS A 181 10.80 6.36 -29.62
C LYS A 181 9.44 6.27 -28.91
N ALA A 182 8.77 5.12 -28.97
CA ALA A 182 7.46 4.87 -28.36
C ALA A 182 7.51 4.69 -26.84
N LEU A 183 8.69 4.55 -26.23
CA LEU A 183 8.89 4.25 -24.79
C LEU A 183 8.76 5.48 -23.87
N GLY A 184 7.72 6.29 -24.08
CA GLY A 184 7.22 7.20 -23.06
C GLY A 184 6.10 6.51 -22.29
N LEU A 185 6.40 5.83 -21.18
CA LEU A 185 5.35 5.40 -20.25
C LEU A 185 4.60 6.66 -19.77
N PRO A 186 3.28 6.79 -19.97
CA PRO A 186 2.54 7.92 -19.45
C PRO A 186 2.62 7.90 -17.92
N GLY A 187 3.27 8.91 -17.32
CA GLY A 187 3.29 9.12 -15.87
C GLY A 187 4.62 8.88 -15.15
N VAL A 188 5.73 8.66 -15.86
CA VAL A 188 7.07 8.67 -15.24
C VAL A 188 7.79 9.95 -15.64
N PHE A 189 7.83 10.91 -14.72
CA PHE A 189 8.76 12.06 -14.73
C PHE A 189 9.87 11.82 -13.73
#